data_AF-A0A9W8R3Q1-F1
#
_entry.id   AF-A0A9W8R3Q1-F1
#
_cell.length_a   1.000
_cell.length_b   1.000
_cell.length_c   1.000
_cell.angle_alpha   90.00
_cell.angle_beta   90.00
_cell.angle_gamma   90.00
#
_symmetry.space_group_name_H-M   'P 1'
#
loop_
_entity.id
_entity.type
_entity.pdbx_description
1 polymer ?
#
loop_
_entity_poly.entity_id
_entity_poly.type
_entity_poly.pdbx_seq_one_letter_code
_entity_poly.pdbx_strand_id
1 'polypeptide(L)'
;MAAAVAEAFNKDFSFLKYRAVDDQEETVTVKRTAYWCYCGPLLDPFSSPDPDSALPANFYEFAEATFTGPVHSRFLPFLKYINSLLVSKGLKHYMLTIRATTPTHEETCLGHG
;
A
#
# COMPACT_ATOMS: atom_id res chain seq x y z
N MET A 1 -32.54 4.29 17.12
CA MET A 1 -31.43 5.28 16.95
C MET A 1 -30.13 4.64 16.43
N ALA A 2 -30.11 3.37 15.98
CA ALA A 2 -28.90 2.70 15.46
C ALA A 2 -28.86 2.54 13.93
N ALA A 3 -29.99 2.75 13.22
CA ALA A 3 -30.06 2.58 11.77
C ALA A 3 -29.58 3.82 10.99
N ALA A 4 -29.83 5.03 11.50
CA ALA A 4 -29.45 6.28 10.83
C ALA A 4 -27.92 6.50 10.75
N VAL A 5 -27.15 5.89 11.66
CA VAL A 5 -25.68 5.94 11.62
C VAL A 5 -25.08 4.97 10.60
N ALA A 6 -25.81 3.95 10.13
CA ALA A 6 -25.32 3.02 9.11
C ALA A 6 -25.50 3.57 7.68
N GLU A 7 -26.54 4.38 7.45
CA GLU A 7 -26.91 4.86 6.11
C GLU A 7 -26.04 6.04 5.64
N ALA A 8 -25.51 6.85 6.55
CA ALA A 8 -24.65 8.00 6.23
C ALA A 8 -23.20 7.62 5.88
N PHE A 9 -22.71 6.47 6.35
CA PHE A 9 -21.31 6.07 6.13
C PHE A 9 -21.02 5.57 4.71
N ASN A 10 -22.04 5.22 3.93
CA ASN A 10 -21.86 4.53 2.65
C ASN A 10 -21.66 5.46 1.44
N LYS A 11 -21.84 6.79 1.59
CA LYS A 11 -21.61 7.75 0.49
C LYS A 11 -20.27 8.47 0.56
N ASP A 12 -19.65 8.55 1.73
CA ASP A 12 -18.39 9.27 1.93
C ASP A 12 -17.17 8.39 1.63
N PHE A 13 -17.33 7.07 1.76
CA PHE A 13 -16.28 6.10 1.49
C PHE A 13 -16.52 5.40 0.15
N SER A 14 -15.52 5.43 -0.73
CA SER A 14 -15.54 4.65 -1.97
C SER A 14 -14.21 3.94 -2.16
N PHE A 15 -14.29 2.68 -2.60
CA PHE A 15 -13.10 1.95 -2.99
C PHE A 15 -12.57 2.52 -4.30
N LEU A 16 -11.33 3.02 -4.26
CA LEU A 16 -10.64 3.43 -5.47
C LEU A 16 -10.27 2.20 -6.28
N LYS A 17 -10.71 2.16 -7.53
CA LYS A 17 -10.33 1.11 -8.47
C LYS A 17 -8.90 1.35 -8.92
N TYR A 18 -7.95 0.61 -8.36
CA TYR A 18 -6.54 0.63 -8.75
C TYR A 18 -6.18 -0.68 -9.45
N ARG A 19 -5.84 -0.59 -10.75
CA ARG A 19 -5.56 -1.68 -11.72
C ARG A 19 -6.74 -2.63 -11.97
N ALA A 20 -6.94 -2.99 -13.24
CA ALA A 20 -7.81 -4.10 -13.65
C ALA A 20 -6.88 -5.21 -14.16
N VAL A 21 -6.88 -6.34 -13.44
CA VAL A 21 -6.34 -7.67 -13.78
C VAL A 21 -5.71 -7.78 -15.19
N ASP A 22 -4.36 -7.65 -15.28
CA ASP A 22 -3.48 -8.39 -16.22
C ASP A 22 -1.96 -8.17 -15.93
N ASP A 23 -1.57 -7.74 -14.72
CA ASP A 23 -0.13 -7.65 -14.39
C ASP A 23 0.40 -9.06 -14.17
N GLN A 24 1.45 -9.45 -14.91
CA GLN A 24 2.23 -10.66 -14.63
C GLN A 24 2.46 -10.76 -13.12
N GLU A 25 2.00 -11.84 -12.52
CA GLU A 25 1.99 -12.01 -11.08
C GLU A 25 3.42 -12.25 -10.57
N GLU A 26 4.21 -11.17 -10.47
CA GLU A 26 5.47 -11.22 -9.75
C GLU A 26 5.16 -11.60 -8.31
N THR A 27 5.64 -12.77 -7.90
CA THR A 27 5.36 -13.32 -6.59
C THR A 27 6.07 -12.50 -5.52
N VAL A 28 5.28 -11.83 -4.68
CA VAL A 28 5.78 -11.12 -3.51
C VAL A 28 5.35 -11.91 -2.28
N THR A 29 6.31 -12.40 -1.50
CA THR A 29 6.03 -13.07 -0.21
C THR A 29 6.56 -12.21 0.94
N VAL A 30 5.91 -12.30 2.09
CA VAL A 30 6.32 -11.58 3.31
C VAL A 30 7.28 -12.46 4.12
N LYS A 31 8.52 -12.02 4.29
CA LYS A 31 9.55 -12.69 5.11
C LYS A 31 9.24 -12.59 6.60
N ARG A 32 8.80 -11.42 7.04
CA ARG A 32 8.54 -11.09 8.44
C ARG A 32 7.42 -10.08 8.58
N THR A 33 6.74 -10.12 9.72
CA THR A 33 5.80 -9.06 10.07
C THR A 33 6.56 -7.77 10.31
N ALA A 34 6.20 -6.71 9.57
CA ALA A 34 6.84 -5.42 9.66
C ALA A 34 5.88 -4.30 9.27
N TYR A 35 6.26 -3.09 9.64
CA TYR A 35 5.49 -1.87 9.43
C TYR A 35 6.40 -0.78 8.90
N TRP A 36 5.89 -0.03 7.94
CA TRP A 36 6.52 1.19 7.46
C TRP A 36 5.49 2.31 7.37
N CYS A 37 5.93 3.50 7.76
CA CYS A 37 5.12 4.70 7.73
C CYS A 37 5.92 5.85 7.16
N TYR A 38 5.23 6.65 6.36
CA TYR A 38 5.72 7.92 5.88
C TYR A 38 4.67 8.99 6.14
N CYS A 39 5.08 10.08 6.75
CA CYS A 39 4.26 11.27 6.96
C CYS A 39 5.03 12.46 6.41
N GLY A 40 4.54 13.07 5.33
CA GLY A 40 5.29 14.08 4.62
C GLY A 40 4.67 14.54 3.31
N PRO A 41 5.43 15.29 2.49
CA PRO A 41 5.00 15.70 1.16
C PRO A 41 4.73 14.50 0.25
N LEU A 42 3.98 14.70 -0.83
CA LEU A 42 3.72 13.63 -1.80
C LEU A 42 5.04 13.07 -2.36
N LEU A 43 5.32 11.79 -2.14
CA LEU A 43 6.47 11.11 -2.76
C LEU A 43 6.21 11.00 -4.26
N ASP A 44 6.98 11.70 -5.08
CA ASP A 44 6.85 11.63 -6.54
C ASP A 44 8.01 10.83 -7.15
N PRO A 45 7.79 9.54 -7.47
CA PRO A 45 8.86 8.70 -7.96
C PRO A 45 9.31 9.00 -9.40
N PHE A 46 8.67 9.95 -10.09
CA PHE A 46 8.97 10.33 -11.48
C PHE A 46 9.63 11.71 -11.59
N SER A 47 9.74 12.45 -10.49
CA SER A 47 10.35 13.80 -10.47
C SER A 47 11.88 13.76 -10.42
N SER A 48 12.45 12.64 -9.98
CA SER A 48 13.89 12.43 -9.93
C SER A 48 14.37 11.68 -11.17
N PRO A 49 15.52 12.06 -11.76
CA PRO A 49 16.11 11.32 -12.89
C PRO A 49 16.57 9.91 -12.51
N ASP A 50 16.71 9.64 -11.22
CA ASP A 50 17.07 8.34 -10.67
C ASP A 50 15.82 7.69 -10.01
N PRO A 51 15.25 6.63 -10.61
CA PRO A 51 14.06 5.96 -10.09
C PRO A 51 14.33 5.17 -8.80
N ASP A 52 15.60 4.90 -8.48
CA ASP A 52 16.05 4.28 -7.22
C ASP A 52 16.22 5.32 -6.08
N SER A 53 16.19 6.62 -6.39
CA SER A 53 16.19 7.71 -5.41
C SER A 53 14.80 8.35 -5.23
N ALA A 54 13.77 7.71 -5.79
CA ALA A 54 12.39 8.16 -5.79
C ALA A 54 11.72 8.11 -4.41
N LEU A 55 12.15 7.15 -3.58
CA LEU A 55 11.57 6.88 -2.27
C LEU A 55 12.60 7.17 -1.17
N PRO A 56 12.14 7.38 0.08
CA PRO A 56 13.06 7.55 1.19
C PRO A 56 13.91 6.28 1.40
N ALA A 57 15.19 6.43 1.75
CA ALA A 57 16.10 5.30 1.97
C ALA A 57 15.53 4.23 2.92
N ASN A 58 14.82 4.66 3.97
CA ASN A 58 14.20 3.77 4.94
C ASN A 58 13.11 2.86 4.35
N PHE A 59 12.54 3.21 3.19
CA PHE A 59 11.59 2.36 2.48
C PHE A 59 12.29 1.17 1.85
N TYR A 60 13.45 1.39 1.22
CA TYR A 60 14.23 0.33 0.60
C TYR A 60 14.74 -0.66 1.65
N GLU A 61 15.25 -0.16 2.78
CA GLU A 61 15.65 -1.00 3.93
C GLU A 61 14.47 -1.82 4.47
N PHE A 62 13.30 -1.19 4.59
CA PHE A 62 12.07 -1.89 4.98
C PHE A 62 11.68 -2.96 3.96
N ALA A 63 11.68 -2.63 2.67
CA ALA A 63 11.24 -3.52 1.60
C ALA A 63 12.14 -4.76 1.51
N GLU A 64 13.46 -4.57 1.52
CA GLU A 64 14.45 -5.65 1.46
C GLU A 64 14.31 -6.61 2.65
N ALA A 65 14.13 -6.05 3.84
CA ALA A 65 14.01 -6.83 5.07
C ALA A 65 12.63 -7.49 5.23
N THR A 66 11.60 -7.04 4.51
CA THR A 66 10.20 -7.47 4.71
C THR A 66 9.70 -8.40 3.63
N PHE A 67 10.13 -8.24 2.37
CA PHE A 67 9.59 -8.98 1.24
C PHE A 67 10.64 -9.86 0.54
N THR A 68 10.23 -11.01 0.02
CA THR A 68 10.91 -11.71 -1.08
C THR A 68 10.17 -11.38 -2.37
N GLY A 69 10.78 -10.56 -3.22
CA GLY A 69 10.21 -10.13 -4.51
C GLY A 69 10.14 -8.60 -4.65
N PRO A 70 9.95 -8.11 -5.89
CA PRO A 70 9.98 -6.68 -6.18
C PRO A 70 8.66 -5.99 -5.82
N VAL A 71 8.56 -5.45 -4.60
CA VAL A 71 7.39 -4.66 -4.16
C VAL A 71 7.25 -3.33 -4.91
N HIS A 72 8.37 -2.78 -5.38
CA HIS A 72 8.46 -1.49 -6.08
C HIS A 72 7.58 -1.45 -7.34
N SER A 73 7.57 -2.55 -8.13
CA SER A 73 6.79 -2.66 -9.38
C SER A 73 5.30 -2.38 -9.18
N ARG A 74 4.75 -2.69 -7.99
CA ARG A 74 3.35 -2.46 -7.63
C ARG A 74 3.15 -1.12 -6.91
N PHE A 75 4.13 -0.72 -6.10
CA PHE A 75 4.04 0.45 -5.24
C PHE A 75 4.21 1.78 -5.98
N LEU A 76 5.15 1.88 -6.91
CA LEU A 76 5.38 3.11 -7.69
C LEU A 76 4.15 3.54 -8.53
N PRO A 77 3.48 2.65 -9.29
CA PRO A 77 2.26 3.04 -10.02
C PRO A 77 1.10 3.39 -9.08
N PHE A 78 1.05 2.81 -7.87
CA PHE A 78 0.06 3.16 -6.86
C PHE A 78 0.30 4.58 -6.34
N LEU A 79 1.56 4.91 -6.05
CA LEU A 79 1.96 6.27 -5.66
C LEU A 79 1.58 7.29 -6.73
N LYS A 80 1.82 6.99 -8.02
CA LYS A 80 1.42 7.87 -9.13
C LYS A 80 -0.08 8.15 -9.12
N TYR A 81 -0.88 7.10 -8.95
CA TYR A 81 -2.33 7.19 -8.96
C TYR A 81 -2.83 8.02 -7.78
N ILE A 82 -2.38 7.71 -6.56
CA ILE A 82 -2.85 8.41 -5.37
C ILE A 82 -2.36 9.87 -5.35
N ASN A 83 -1.13 10.15 -5.79
CA ASN A 83 -0.64 11.52 -5.92
C ASN A 83 -1.51 12.33 -6.87
N SER A 84 -1.83 11.78 -8.06
CA SER A 84 -2.68 12.46 -9.04
C SER A 84 -4.05 12.80 -8.45
N LEU A 85 -4.64 11.86 -7.69
CA LEU A 85 -5.91 12.06 -7.01
C LEU A 85 -5.80 13.16 -5.94
N LEU A 86 -4.79 13.10 -5.07
CA LEU A 86 -4.60 14.05 -3.97
C LEU A 86 -4.30 15.47 -4.49
N VAL A 87 -3.45 15.59 -5.51
CA VAL A 87 -3.16 16.87 -6.17
C VAL A 87 -4.41 17.47 -6.79
N SER A 88 -5.28 16.66 -7.43
CA SER A 88 -6.55 17.13 -7.97
C SER A 88 -7.50 17.70 -6.91
N LYS A 89 -7.28 17.35 -5.63
CA LYS A 89 -8.02 17.86 -4.46
C LYS A 89 -7.27 18.98 -3.72
N GLY A 90 -6.13 19.45 -4.24
CA GLY A 90 -5.31 20.49 -3.61
C GLY A 90 -4.47 20.00 -2.42
N LEU A 91 -4.39 18.69 -2.19
CA LEU A 91 -3.62 18.09 -1.11
C LEU A 91 -2.16 17.91 -1.53
N LYS A 92 -1.23 18.25 -0.63
CA LYS A 92 0.23 18.22 -0.89
C LYS A 92 1.00 17.30 0.06
N HIS A 93 0.32 16.72 1.03
CA HIS A 93 0.89 15.86 2.06
C HIS A 93 -0.01 14.67 2.29
N TYR A 94 0.56 13.54 2.69
CA TYR A 94 -0.18 12.39 3.17
C TYR A 94 0.56 11.67 4.30
N MET A 95 -0.20 10.82 4.99
CA MET A 95 0.35 9.74 5.79
C MET A 95 0.12 8.44 5.02
N LEU A 96 1.19 7.75 4.67
CA LEU A 96 1.16 6.46 3.99
C LEU A 96 1.69 5.39 4.93
N THR A 97 0.96 4.29 5.00
CA THR A 97 1.28 3.18 5.90
C THR A 97 1.25 1.87 5.11
N ILE A 98 2.29 1.07 5.27
CA ILE A 98 2.37 -0.29 4.73
C ILE A 98 2.54 -1.23 5.92
N ARG A 99 1.63 -2.20 6.00
CA ARG A 99 1.69 -3.28 6.97
C ARG A 99 1.86 -4.58 6.22
N ALA A 100 2.96 -5.27 6.47
CA ALA A 100 3.20 -6.62 5.99
C ALA A 100 3.05 -7.58 7.15
N THR A 101 2.24 -8.62 6.97
CA THR A 101 2.00 -9.65 7.99
C THR A 101 2.28 -11.00 7.41
N THR A 102 3.07 -11.80 8.11
CA THR A 102 3.17 -13.24 7.82
C THR A 102 1.84 -13.90 8.17
N PRO A 103 1.37 -14.89 7.38
CA PRO A 103 0.21 -15.68 7.78
C PRO A 103 0.50 -16.31 9.14
N THR A 104 -0.32 -16.00 10.14
CA THR A 104 -0.30 -16.73 11.40
C THR A 104 -0.89 -18.11 11.15
N HIS A 105 -0.18 -19.15 11.54
CA HIS A 105 -0.56 -20.56 11.35
C HIS A 105 -1.74 -20.97 12.27
N GLU A 106 -2.61 -20.04 12.64
CA GLU A 106 -3.70 -20.20 13.61
C GLU A 106 -5.06 -20.49 12.93
N GLU A 107 -5.08 -20.57 11.60
CA GLU A 107 -6.25 -21.00 10.81
C GLU A 107 -6.09 -22.44 10.29
N THR A 108 -5.27 -23.28 10.95
CA THR A 108 -5.38 -24.74 10.77
C THR A 108 -6.46 -25.24 11.73
N CYS A 109 -7.72 -24.96 11.42
CA CYS A 109 -8.84 -25.62 12.07
C CYS A 109 -8.68 -27.14 11.89
N LEU A 110 -8.41 -27.79 13.03
CA LEU A 110 -8.49 -29.21 13.31
C LEU A 110 -9.46 -29.97 12.37
N GLY A 111 -8.90 -30.64 11.37
CA GLY A 111 -9.55 -31.68 10.58
C GLY A 111 -8.76 -32.97 10.69
N HIS A 112 -8.64 -33.51 11.91
CA HIS A 112 -8.12 -34.85 12.15
C HIS A 112 -9.02 -35.53 13.18
N GLY A 113 -9.69 -36.60 12.77
CA GLY A 113 -10.64 -37.39 13.56
C GLY A 113 -11.71 -38.01 12.68
#